data_AF-A0A0D2A810-F1
#
_entry.id   AF-A0A0D2A810-F1
#
_cell.length_a   1.000
_cell.length_b   1.000
_cell.length_c   1.000
_cell.angle_alpha   90.00
_cell.angle_beta   90.00
_cell.angle_gamma   90.00
#
_symmetry.space_group_name_H-M   'P 1'
#
loop_
_entity.id
_entity.type
_entity.pdbx_description
1 polymer ?
#
loop_
_entity_poly.entity_id
_entity_poly.type
_entity_poly.pdbx_seq_one_letter_code
_entity_poly.pdbx_strand_id
1 'polypeptide(L)'
;MAVALVQGKERIYLKHFYDRIAQNQAAFTPDVVDFYVMQFSQPDALRCAFLTYRAFEIGAEHNRRGREESRKVKIKNMVLSGKDSFLAPHAASMAKEFYEDVKVGLVSDSGHYLAEENP
;
A
#
# COMPACT_ATOMS: atom_id res chain seq x y z
N MET A 1 -8.47 -8.11 -18.87
CA MET A 1 -7.65 -9.34 -18.89
C MET A 1 -7.17 -9.74 -17.50
N ALA A 2 -6.59 -8.85 -16.66
CA ALA A 2 -6.19 -9.20 -15.29
C ALA A 2 -7.35 -9.68 -14.37
N VAL A 3 -8.50 -9.02 -14.41
CA VAL A 3 -9.69 -9.41 -13.60
C VAL A 3 -10.08 -10.87 -13.83
N ALA A 4 -10.04 -11.34 -15.08
CA ALA A 4 -10.43 -12.71 -15.43
C ALA A 4 -9.56 -13.80 -14.78
N LEU A 5 -8.34 -13.47 -14.31
CA LEU A 5 -7.46 -14.44 -13.64
C LEU A 5 -7.90 -14.74 -12.20
N VAL A 6 -8.60 -13.80 -11.57
CA VAL A 6 -8.89 -13.82 -10.12
C VAL A 6 -10.36 -13.70 -9.79
N GLN A 7 -11.22 -13.42 -10.77
CA GLN A 7 -12.66 -13.37 -10.60
C GLN A 7 -13.19 -14.71 -10.05
N GLY A 8 -13.96 -14.65 -8.97
CA GLY A 8 -14.44 -15.82 -8.23
C GLY A 8 -13.37 -16.50 -7.37
N LYS A 9 -12.16 -15.92 -7.28
CA LYS A 9 -11.01 -16.40 -6.49
C LYS A 9 -10.44 -15.30 -5.59
N GLU A 10 -11.26 -14.31 -5.25
CA GLU A 10 -10.90 -13.11 -4.48
C GLU A 10 -10.23 -13.48 -3.15
N ARG A 11 -10.75 -14.51 -2.46
CA ARG A 11 -10.17 -14.98 -1.19
C ARG A 11 -8.73 -15.45 -1.33
N ILE A 12 -8.47 -16.35 -2.28
CA ILE A 12 -7.12 -16.89 -2.49
C ILE A 12 -6.18 -15.76 -2.95
N TYR A 13 -6.68 -14.89 -3.82
CA TYR A 13 -5.94 -13.73 -4.31
C TYR A 13 -5.53 -12.79 -3.17
N LEU A 14 -6.46 -12.36 -2.32
CA LEU A 14 -6.16 -11.45 -1.21
C LEU A 14 -5.32 -12.12 -0.13
N LYS A 15 -5.66 -13.36 0.26
CA LYS A 15 -4.90 -14.10 1.27
C LYS A 15 -3.43 -14.28 0.86
N HIS A 16 -3.16 -14.47 -0.44
CA HIS A 16 -1.78 -14.52 -0.94
C HIS A 16 -0.97 -13.27 -0.56
N PHE A 17 -1.56 -12.07 -0.59
CA PHE A 17 -0.85 -10.86 -0.15
C PHE A 17 -0.69 -10.85 1.35
N TYR A 18 -1.77 -11.04 2.13
CA TYR A 18 -1.69 -11.04 3.59
C TYR A 18 -0.62 -12.01 4.11
N ASP A 19 -0.59 -13.24 3.59
CA ASP A 19 0.39 -14.27 3.95
C ASP A 19 1.84 -13.89 3.60
N ARG A 20 2.04 -13.03 2.60
CA ARG A 20 3.36 -12.72 2.06
C ARG A 20 3.94 -11.40 2.56
N ILE A 21 3.11 -10.44 2.91
CA ILE A 21 3.55 -9.06 3.21
C ILE A 21 3.10 -8.54 4.58
N ALA A 22 2.22 -9.24 5.30
CA ALA A 22 1.99 -8.96 6.72
C ALA A 22 3.07 -9.63 7.57
N GLN A 23 3.56 -8.91 8.58
CA GLN A 23 4.44 -9.43 9.62
C GLN A 23 3.63 -10.07 10.75
N ASN A 24 2.58 -9.39 11.22
CA ASN A 24 1.66 -9.91 12.21
C ASN A 24 0.49 -10.67 11.53
N GLN A 25 0.70 -11.94 11.23
CA GLN A 25 -0.33 -12.80 10.62
C GLN A 25 -1.57 -13.00 11.51
N ALA A 26 -1.43 -12.89 12.83
CA ALA A 26 -2.55 -13.05 13.75
C ALA A 26 -3.57 -11.90 13.64
N ALA A 27 -3.18 -10.75 13.08
CA ALA A 27 -4.08 -9.64 12.79
C ALA A 27 -5.12 -10.00 11.69
N PHE A 28 -4.79 -10.92 10.80
CA PHE A 28 -5.64 -11.33 9.68
C PHE A 28 -6.46 -12.57 10.03
N THR A 29 -7.33 -12.41 11.02
CA THR A 29 -8.33 -13.43 11.40
C THR A 29 -9.28 -13.74 10.23
N PRO A 30 -9.99 -14.89 10.25
CA PRO A 30 -10.95 -15.23 9.20
C PRO A 30 -11.97 -14.12 8.92
N ASP A 31 -12.48 -13.46 9.96
CA ASP A 31 -13.47 -12.38 9.83
C ASP A 31 -12.89 -11.13 9.14
N VAL A 32 -11.63 -10.77 9.43
CA VAL A 32 -10.93 -9.67 8.77
C VAL A 32 -10.72 -9.99 7.28
N VAL A 33 -10.30 -11.22 6.97
CA VAL A 33 -10.14 -11.64 5.57
C VAL A 33 -11.50 -11.69 4.86
N ASP A 34 -12.54 -12.20 5.49
CA ASP A 34 -13.90 -12.28 4.94
C ASP A 34 -14.44 -10.88 4.63
N PHE A 35 -14.21 -9.90 5.52
CA PHE A 35 -14.57 -8.52 5.28
C PHE A 35 -13.93 -7.97 4.01
N TYR A 36 -12.61 -8.09 3.85
CA TYR A 36 -11.91 -7.59 2.67
C TYR A 36 -12.29 -8.34 1.39
N VAL A 37 -12.49 -9.66 1.48
CA VAL A 37 -13.00 -10.46 0.36
C VAL A 37 -14.36 -9.95 -0.09
N MET A 38 -15.27 -9.68 0.83
CA MET A 38 -16.58 -9.13 0.51
C MET A 38 -16.47 -7.78 -0.23
N GLN A 39 -15.52 -6.91 0.14
CA GLN A 39 -15.30 -5.63 -0.54
C GLN A 39 -14.74 -5.82 -1.96
N PHE A 40 -13.76 -6.70 -2.14
CA PHE A 40 -13.17 -6.96 -3.46
C PHE A 40 -14.07 -7.78 -4.39
N SER A 41 -15.04 -8.51 -3.84
CA SER A 41 -16.08 -9.21 -4.60
C SER A 41 -17.22 -8.30 -5.07
N GLN A 42 -17.25 -7.02 -4.68
CA GLN A 42 -18.25 -6.09 -5.19
C GLN A 42 -18.10 -5.91 -6.71
N PRO A 43 -19.20 -5.65 -7.44
CA PRO A 43 -19.14 -5.37 -8.86
C PRO A 43 -18.08 -4.31 -9.18
N ASP A 44 -17.23 -4.59 -10.17
CA ASP A 44 -16.13 -3.74 -10.60
C ASP A 44 -15.00 -3.45 -9.59
N ALA A 45 -15.05 -3.91 -8.34
CA ALA A 45 -14.03 -3.59 -7.34
C ALA A 45 -12.62 -4.03 -7.77
N LEU A 46 -12.46 -5.29 -8.22
CA LEU A 46 -11.20 -5.78 -8.80
C LEU A 46 -10.78 -4.98 -10.04
N ARG A 47 -11.73 -4.58 -10.89
CA ARG A 47 -11.42 -3.79 -12.09
C ARG A 47 -10.85 -2.43 -11.67
N CYS A 48 -11.49 -1.74 -10.73
CA CYS A 48 -11.04 -0.46 -10.20
C CYS A 48 -9.66 -0.60 -9.54
N ALA A 49 -9.46 -1.62 -8.71
CA ALA A 49 -8.17 -1.90 -8.08
C ALA A 49 -7.06 -2.11 -9.13
N PHE A 50 -7.32 -2.83 -10.22
CA PHE A 50 -6.29 -3.09 -11.25
C PHE A 50 -6.06 -1.93 -12.19
N LEU A 51 -7.01 -1.00 -12.31
CA LEU A 51 -6.82 0.21 -13.09
C LEU A 51 -5.78 1.16 -12.47
N THR A 52 -5.57 1.14 -11.15
CA THR A 52 -4.50 1.93 -10.52
C THR A 52 -3.12 1.44 -10.98
N TYR A 53 -2.92 0.12 -11.04
CA TYR A 53 -1.69 -0.49 -11.57
C TYR A 53 -1.53 -0.27 -13.08
N ARG A 54 -2.63 -0.29 -13.85
CA ARG A 54 -2.58 0.08 -15.27
C ARG A 54 -2.10 1.52 -15.48
N ALA A 55 -2.49 2.43 -14.59
CA ALA A 55 -2.11 3.84 -14.64
C ALA A 55 -0.77 4.15 -13.95
N PHE A 56 -0.02 3.13 -13.51
CA PHE A 56 1.18 3.32 -12.68
C PHE A 56 2.24 4.21 -13.36
N GLU A 57 2.55 3.97 -14.63
CA GLU A 57 3.52 4.78 -15.38
C GLU A 57 3.05 6.22 -15.61
N ILE A 58 1.74 6.42 -15.83
CA ILE A 58 1.14 7.75 -15.95
C ILE A 58 1.29 8.50 -14.61
N GLY A 59 1.04 7.82 -13.49
CA GLY A 59 1.28 8.38 -12.15
C GLY A 59 2.75 8.73 -11.93
N ALA A 60 3.68 7.89 -12.39
CA ALA A 60 5.10 8.16 -12.30
C ALA A 60 5.52 9.39 -13.12
N GLU A 61 5.00 9.56 -14.32
CA GLU A 61 5.21 10.75 -15.15
C GLU A 61 4.67 12.02 -14.47
N HIS A 62 3.42 11.97 -13.98
CA HIS A 62 2.83 13.09 -13.26
C HIS A 62 3.64 13.47 -12.01
N ASN A 63 4.11 12.49 -11.25
CA ASN A 63 4.96 12.71 -10.07
C ASN A 63 6.31 13.35 -10.44
N ARG A 64 6.95 12.91 -11.53
CA ARG A 64 8.20 13.52 -12.03
C ARG A 64 7.98 14.97 -12.44
N ARG A 65 6.99 15.23 -13.29
CA ARG A 65 6.63 16.58 -13.73
C ARG A 65 6.33 17.50 -12.54
N GLY A 66 5.51 17.02 -11.60
CA GLY A 66 5.16 17.78 -10.39
C GLY A 66 6.38 18.16 -9.55
N ARG A 67 7.37 17.28 -9.42
CA ARG A 67 8.64 17.59 -8.73
C ARG A 67 9.52 18.56 -9.48
N GLU A 68 9.55 18.52 -10.81
CA GLU A 68 10.34 19.43 -11.63
C GLU A 68 9.75 20.84 -11.63
N GLU A 69 8.43 20.94 -11.63
CA GLU A 69 7.69 22.21 -11.70
C GLU A 69 7.48 22.88 -10.33
N SER A 70 7.57 22.13 -9.23
CA SER A 70 7.26 22.61 -7.88
C SER A 70 8.46 22.58 -6.95
N ARG A 71 8.45 23.48 -5.96
CA ARG A 71 9.36 23.37 -4.81
C ARG A 71 8.87 22.27 -3.86
N LYS A 72 9.79 21.72 -3.06
CA LYS A 72 9.43 20.81 -1.97
C LYS A 72 8.47 21.48 -0.99
N VAL A 73 7.57 20.67 -0.44
CA VAL A 73 6.57 21.10 0.53
C VAL A 73 7.24 21.33 1.88
N LYS A 74 6.97 22.49 2.49
CA LYS A 74 7.63 22.98 3.72
C LYS A 74 6.93 22.60 5.02
N ILE A 75 5.80 21.90 4.94
CA ILE A 75 5.08 21.45 6.12
C ILE A 75 5.82 20.26 6.74
N LYS A 76 5.66 20.09 8.07
CA LYS A 76 6.16 18.91 8.78
C LYS A 76 5.49 17.66 8.23
N ASN A 77 6.29 16.71 7.76
CA ASN A 77 5.84 15.44 7.22
C ASN A 77 6.26 14.28 8.14
N MET A 78 5.32 13.38 8.42
CA MET A 78 5.58 12.11 9.08
C MET A 78 5.29 10.98 8.08
N VAL A 79 6.27 10.12 7.85
CA VAL A 79 6.06 8.85 7.15
C VAL A 79 6.16 7.72 8.15
N LEU A 80 5.11 6.89 8.21
CA LEU A 80 5.11 5.65 8.98
C LEU A 80 5.34 4.47 8.04
N SER A 81 6.17 3.53 8.48
CA SER A 81 6.39 2.26 7.79
C SER A 81 6.53 1.15 8.82
N GLY A 82 6.05 -0.05 8.51
CA GLY A 82 6.32 -1.21 9.35
C GLY A 82 7.81 -1.52 9.29
N LYS A 83 8.44 -1.70 10.45
CA LYS A 83 9.88 -1.90 10.57
C LYS A 83 10.36 -3.11 9.76
N ASP A 84 9.53 -4.12 9.63
CA ASP A 84 9.84 -5.38 8.94
C ASP A 84 9.31 -5.41 7.50
N SER A 85 8.76 -4.29 7.01
CA SER A 85 8.35 -4.14 5.61
C SER A 85 9.55 -4.01 4.69
N PHE A 86 9.50 -4.66 3.52
CA PHE A 86 10.50 -4.48 2.46
C PHE A 86 10.57 -3.02 1.94
N LEU A 87 9.56 -2.20 2.22
CA LEU A 87 9.53 -0.78 1.85
C LEU A 87 10.17 0.14 2.90
N ALA A 88 10.43 -0.34 4.12
CA ALA A 88 10.97 0.47 5.21
C ALA A 88 12.28 1.20 4.85
N PRO A 89 13.25 0.57 4.14
CA PRO A 89 14.49 1.24 3.74
C PRO A 89 14.28 2.43 2.79
N HIS A 90 13.16 2.48 2.07
CA HIS A 90 12.88 3.48 1.05
C HIS A 90 11.98 4.63 1.53
N ALA A 91 11.27 4.45 2.65
CA ALA A 91 10.31 5.42 3.17
C ALA A 91 10.89 6.84 3.31
N ALA A 92 12.09 6.93 3.88
CA ALA A 92 12.77 8.22 4.08
C ALA A 92 13.16 8.90 2.77
N SER A 93 13.75 8.15 1.82
CA SER A 93 14.24 8.72 0.56
C SER A 93 13.07 9.18 -0.31
N MET A 94 12.00 8.37 -0.40
CA MET A 94 10.81 8.70 -1.19
C MET A 94 10.15 9.99 -0.68
N ALA A 95 10.00 10.14 0.64
CA ALA A 95 9.41 11.34 1.23
C ALA A 95 10.28 12.59 0.99
N LYS A 96 11.60 12.46 1.11
CA LYS A 96 12.55 13.55 0.88
C LYS A 96 12.59 14.04 -0.56
N GLU A 97 12.04 13.31 -1.53
CA GLU A 97 11.86 13.83 -2.89
C GLU A 97 10.84 14.97 -2.94
N PHE A 98 9.87 15.01 -2.02
CA PHE A 98 8.74 15.94 -2.05
C PHE A 98 8.69 16.91 -0.86
N TYR A 99 9.30 16.58 0.28
CA TYR A 99 9.19 17.37 1.52
C TYR A 99 10.55 17.84 2.04
N GLU A 100 10.57 19.01 2.69
CA GLU A 100 11.78 19.57 3.33
C GLU A 100 12.01 19.02 4.75
N ASP A 101 10.95 18.90 5.56
CA ASP A 101 10.99 18.43 6.95
C ASP A 101 10.31 17.07 7.08
N VAL A 102 11.09 15.99 6.93
CA VAL A 102 10.62 14.60 6.99
C VAL A 102 11.07 13.94 8.29
N LYS A 103 10.10 13.42 9.04
CA LYS A 103 10.31 12.43 10.10
C LYS A 103 9.83 11.06 9.64
N VAL A 104 10.53 10.02 10.06
CA VAL A 104 10.17 8.64 9.76
C VAL A 104 9.95 7.89 11.06
N GLY A 105 8.77 7.28 11.20
CA GLY A 105 8.46 6.34 12.26
C GLY A 105 8.49 4.92 11.70
N LEU A 106 9.28 4.05 12.33
CA LEU A 106 9.28 2.62 12.06
C LEU A 106 8.50 1.92 13.15
N VAL A 107 7.38 1.31 12.79
CA VAL A 107 6.49 0.62 13.73
C VAL A 107 7.02 -0.80 13.94
N SER A 108 7.37 -1.16 15.17
CA SER A 108 7.86 -2.50 15.50
C SER A 108 6.80 -3.57 15.29
N ASP A 109 7.24 -4.79 15.00
CA ASP A 109 6.38 -5.96 14.84
C ASP A 109 5.27 -5.76 13.80
N SER A 110 5.60 -5.04 12.72
CA SER A 110 4.65 -4.66 11.66
C SER A 110 5.31 -4.66 10.28
N GLY A 111 4.53 -5.11 9.29
CA GLY A 111 4.90 -5.16 7.88
C GLY A 111 4.19 -4.07 7.07
N HIS A 112 3.42 -4.49 6.07
CA HIS A 112 2.78 -3.58 5.12
C HIS A 112 1.49 -2.95 5.65
N TYR A 113 0.72 -3.66 6.47
CA TYR A 113 -0.64 -3.30 6.85
C TYR A 113 -0.69 -2.74 8.28
N LEU A 114 -0.07 -1.58 8.47
CA LEU A 114 0.12 -0.99 9.81
C LEU A 114 -1.15 -0.94 10.66
N ALA A 115 -2.29 -0.55 10.07
CA ALA A 115 -3.55 -0.38 10.79
C ALA A 115 -4.11 -1.70 11.33
N GLU A 116 -3.95 -2.80 10.60
CA GLU A 116 -4.33 -4.13 11.08
C GLU A 116 -3.27 -4.71 12.03
N GLU A 117 -1.98 -4.56 11.68
CA GLU A 117 -0.90 -5.26 12.35
C GLU A 117 -0.54 -4.66 13.71
N ASN A 118 -0.64 -3.33 13.86
CA ASN A 118 -0.32 -2.59 15.09
C ASN A 118 -1.06 -1.22 15.12
N PRO A 119 -2.36 -1.22 15.43
CA PRO A 119 -3.23 -0.04 15.40
C PRO A 119 -2.89 1.06 16.42
#